data_AF-A0A3B8U1P6-F1
#
_entry.id   AF-A0A3B8U1P6-F1
#
_cell.length_a   1.000
_cell.length_b   1.000
_cell.length_c   1.000
_cell.angle_alpha   90.00
_cell.angle_beta   90.00
_cell.angle_gamma   90.00
#
_symmetry.space_group_name_H-M   'P 1'
#
loop_
_entity.id
_entity.type
_entity.pdbx_description
1 polymer ?
#
loop_
_entity_poly.entity_id
_entity_poly.type
_entity_poly.pdbx_seq_one_letter_code
_entity_poly.pdbx_strand_id
1 'polypeptide(L)'
;LFVYLSGWTKYGKKIYAIGSNFKAAKMSGINVSAMKISAFTICGILTGLGAFLWIAMNGSADPATTGSSYEMYAIASVVLGGIAMSGGRGKMLGVLFGAMSYTIVDKIIVALKMDSLINNAIKGIILILVILVQV
;
A
#
# COMPACT_ATOMS: atom_id res chain seq x y z
N LEU A 1 -2.68 9.27 -12.63
CA LEU A 1 -3.67 10.00 -11.80
C LEU A 1 -3.18 10.23 -10.36
N PHE A 2 -2.96 9.17 -9.58
CA PHE A 2 -2.52 9.27 -8.18
C PHE A 2 -1.16 9.99 -7.99
N VAL A 3 -0.18 9.73 -8.87
CA VAL A 3 1.10 10.46 -8.89
C VAL A 3 0.93 11.98 -9.03
N TYR A 4 0.00 12.41 -9.88
CA TYR A 4 -0.29 13.83 -10.12
C TYR A 4 -1.05 14.46 -8.93
N LEU A 5 -1.98 13.70 -8.34
CA LEU A 5 -2.73 14.07 -7.13
C LEU A 5 -1.82 14.30 -5.92
N SER A 6 -0.79 13.46 -5.78
CA SER A 6 0.21 13.56 -4.71
C SER A 6 1.17 14.73 -4.92
N GLY A 7 1.60 15.01 -6.15
CA GLY A 7 2.62 16.02 -6.42
C GLY A 7 2.08 17.44 -6.54
N TRP A 8 0.95 17.63 -7.21
CA TRP A 8 0.50 18.96 -7.65
C TRP A 8 -0.79 19.46 -6.99
N THR A 9 -1.57 18.60 -6.34
CA THR A 9 -2.84 19.02 -5.74
C THR A 9 -2.67 19.51 -4.29
N LYS A 10 -3.41 20.56 -3.90
CA LYS A 10 -3.50 21.04 -2.50
C LYS A 10 -3.88 19.92 -1.53
N TYR A 11 -4.66 18.94 -1.99
CA TYR A 11 -5.06 17.76 -1.23
C TYR A 11 -3.84 16.88 -0.87
N GLY A 12 -2.98 16.53 -1.84
CA GLY A 12 -1.75 15.77 -1.59
C GLY A 12 -0.83 16.45 -0.58
N LYS A 13 -0.56 17.75 -0.75
CA LYS A 13 0.30 18.49 0.20
C LYS A 13 -0.24 18.49 1.64
N LYS A 14 -1.57 18.55 1.82
CA LYS A 14 -2.22 18.43 3.13
C LYS A 14 -2.01 17.04 3.75
N ILE A 15 -2.04 15.96 2.96
CA ILE A 15 -1.77 14.60 3.43
C ILE A 15 -0.31 14.47 3.90
N TYR A 16 0.65 14.96 3.11
CA TYR A 16 2.07 14.92 3.49
C TYR A 16 2.34 15.76 4.74
N ALA A 17 1.71 16.92 4.88
CA ALA A 17 1.82 17.75 6.08
C ALA A 17 1.30 17.02 7.34
N ILE A 18 0.14 16.36 7.25
CA ILE A 18 -0.42 15.53 8.34
C ILE A 18 0.52 14.37 8.68
N GLY A 19 1.12 13.73 7.68
CA GLY A 19 2.07 12.64 7.87
C GLY A 19 3.39 13.07 8.52
N SER A 20 3.82 14.31 8.32
CA SER A 20 5.07 14.81 8.92
C SER A 20 4.91 15.20 10.40
N ASN A 21 3.81 15.84 10.78
CA ASN A 21 3.55 16.19 12.17
C ASN A 21 2.06 16.46 12.41
N PHE A 22 1.40 15.53 13.12
CA PHE A 22 -0.02 15.60 13.43
C PHE A 22 -0.41 16.83 14.28
N LYS A 23 0.40 17.19 15.27
CA LYS A 23 0.12 18.34 16.16
C LYS A 23 0.26 19.67 15.40
N ALA A 24 1.29 19.80 14.57
CA ALA A 24 1.52 21.01 13.76
C ALA A 24 0.43 21.20 12.69
N ALA A 25 -0.03 20.11 12.05
CA ALA A 25 -1.10 20.18 11.07
C ALA A 25 -2.43 20.64 11.69
N LYS A 26 -2.75 20.18 12.92
CA LYS A 26 -3.95 20.61 13.64
C LYS A 26 -3.89 22.08 14.07
N MET A 27 -2.72 22.57 14.50
CA MET A 27 -2.50 23.99 14.84
C MET A 27 -2.54 24.90 13.60
N SER A 28 -2.18 24.38 12.42
CA SER A 28 -2.22 25.12 11.14
C SER A 28 -3.63 25.23 10.52
N GLY A 29 -4.69 24.90 11.27
CA GLY A 29 -6.08 24.98 10.79
C GLY A 29 -6.48 23.90 9.79
N ILE A 30 -5.68 22.85 9.59
CA ILE A 30 -6.06 21.71 8.74
C ILE A 30 -7.00 20.80 9.53
N ASN A 31 -8.20 20.55 8.98
CA ASN A 31 -9.12 19.59 9.57
C ASN A 31 -8.63 18.15 9.33
N VAL A 32 -7.77 17.67 10.23
CA VAL A 32 -7.11 16.37 10.11
C VAL A 32 -8.12 15.22 10.11
N SER A 33 -9.20 15.32 10.88
CA SER A 33 -10.24 14.28 10.92
C SER A 33 -10.95 14.13 9.58
N ALA A 34 -11.39 15.23 8.96
CA ALA A 34 -12.02 15.18 7.63
C ALA A 34 -11.07 14.63 6.56
N MET A 35 -9.78 14.97 6.65
CA MET A 35 -8.78 14.47 5.72
C MET A 35 -8.52 12.97 5.90
N LYS A 36 -8.47 12.46 7.14
CA LYS A 36 -8.34 11.02 7.41
C LYS A 36 -9.55 10.25 6.90
N ILE A 37 -10.76 10.73 7.19
CA ILE A 37 -12.00 10.08 6.73
C ILE A 37 -12.00 9.98 5.21
N SER A 38 -11.76 11.09 4.50
CA SER A 38 -11.72 11.06 3.03
C SER A 38 -10.65 10.14 2.47
N ALA A 39 -9.46 10.07 3.08
CA ALA A 39 -8.41 9.13 2.66
C ALA A 39 -8.84 7.66 2.84
N PHE A 40 -9.45 7.31 3.97
CA PHE A 40 -9.95 5.95 4.21
C PHE A 40 -11.12 5.60 3.29
N THR A 41 -12.03 6.55 3.00
CA THR A 41 -13.12 6.35 2.05
C THR A 41 -12.60 6.06 0.64
N ILE A 42 -11.63 6.85 0.16
CA ILE A 42 -11.00 6.61 -1.15
C ILE A 42 -10.30 5.24 -1.19
N CYS A 43 -9.61 4.87 -0.11
CA CYS A 43 -8.98 3.56 0.02
C CYS A 43 -10.01 2.43 -0.06
N GLY A 44 -11.11 2.53 0.68
CA GLY A 44 -12.19 1.54 0.67
C GLY A 44 -12.84 1.37 -0.70
N ILE A 45 -13.11 2.48 -1.41
CA ILE A 45 -13.67 2.44 -2.77
C ILE A 45 -12.69 1.75 -3.74
N LEU A 46 -11.40 2.08 -3.67
CA LEU A 46 -10.38 1.45 -4.53
C LEU A 46 -10.24 -0.04 -4.25
N THR A 47 -10.18 -0.43 -2.97
CA THR A 47 -10.07 -1.83 -2.57
C THR A 47 -11.31 -2.62 -2.99
N GLY A 48 -12.51 -2.04 -2.83
CA GLY A 48 -13.76 -2.67 -3.26
C GLY A 48 -13.80 -2.90 -4.78
N LEU A 49 -13.43 -1.91 -5.58
CA LEU A 49 -13.31 -2.04 -7.03
C LEU A 49 -12.26 -3.09 -7.43
N GLY A 50 -11.10 -3.09 -6.75
CA GLY A 50 -10.04 -4.07 -7.00
C GLY A 50 -10.46 -5.51 -6.69
N ALA A 51 -11.11 -5.72 -5.54
CA ALA A 51 -11.63 -7.02 -5.15
C ALA A 51 -12.72 -7.51 -6.12
N PHE A 52 -13.62 -6.62 -6.54
CA PHE A 52 -14.65 -6.97 -7.53
C PHE A 52 -14.06 -7.44 -8.85
N LEU A 53 -13.06 -6.71 -9.37
CA LEU A 53 -12.33 -7.11 -10.59
C LEU A 53 -11.60 -8.43 -10.42
N TRP A 54 -10.99 -8.67 -9.25
CA TRP A 54 -10.25 -9.90 -8.98
C TRP A 54 -11.16 -11.14 -8.93
N ILE A 55 -12.34 -11.01 -8.31
CA ILE A 55 -13.37 -12.05 -8.27
C ILE A 55 -13.90 -12.32 -9.68
N ALA A 56 -14.18 -11.28 -10.46
CA ALA A 56 -14.62 -11.42 -11.85
C ALA A 56 -13.59 -12.13 -12.74
N MET A 57 -12.29 -11.97 -12.46
CA MET A 57 -11.20 -12.64 -13.18
C MET A 57 -11.06 -14.12 -12.83
N ASN A 58 -11.21 -14.50 -11.56
CA ASN A 58 -10.94 -15.87 -11.10
C ASN A 58 -12.20 -16.76 -11.10
N GLY A 59 -13.40 -16.18 -11.15
CA GLY A 59 -14.67 -16.93 -11.19
C GLY A 59 -14.98 -17.77 -9.94
N SER A 60 -14.10 -17.76 -8.94
CA SER A 60 -14.21 -18.48 -7.67
C SER A 60 -13.41 -17.73 -6.61
N ALA A 61 -14.00 -17.55 -5.43
CA ALA A 61 -13.35 -16.94 -4.28
C ALA A 61 -13.51 -17.90 -3.11
N ASP A 62 -12.39 -18.47 -2.66
CA ASP A 62 -12.38 -19.38 -1.53
C ASP A 62 -12.25 -18.57 -0.22
N PRO A 63 -13.26 -18.53 0.66
CA PRO A 63 -13.28 -17.64 1.82
C PRO A 63 -12.14 -17.87 2.81
N ALA A 64 -11.58 -19.09 2.82
CA ALA A 64 -10.55 -19.47 3.78
C ALA A 64 -9.15 -18.96 3.41
N THR A 65 -8.90 -18.67 2.12
CA THR A 65 -7.57 -18.30 1.63
C THR A 65 -7.57 -16.97 0.88
N THR A 66 -8.71 -16.56 0.33
CA THR A 66 -8.85 -15.34 -0.45
C THR A 66 -8.93 -14.13 0.47
N GLY A 67 -7.86 -13.33 0.50
CA GLY A 67 -7.80 -12.09 1.30
C GLY A 67 -6.84 -12.16 2.48
N SER A 68 -6.46 -13.35 2.92
CA SER A 68 -5.47 -13.48 4.00
C SER A 68 -4.10 -12.97 3.54
N SER A 69 -3.48 -12.09 4.33
CA SER A 69 -2.18 -11.45 4.09
C SER A 69 -2.11 -10.38 2.99
N TYR A 70 -3.24 -10.02 2.35
CA TYR A 70 -3.24 -8.94 1.35
C TYR A 70 -2.95 -7.57 1.97
N GLU A 71 -3.31 -7.34 3.24
CA GLU A 71 -2.94 -6.10 3.93
C GLU A 71 -1.41 -6.02 4.09
N MET A 72 -0.78 -7.14 4.45
CA MET A 72 0.66 -7.24 4.60
C MET A 72 1.38 -6.93 3.28
N TYR A 73 0.85 -7.44 2.16
CA TYR A 73 1.41 -7.18 0.82
C TYR A 73 1.21 -5.74 0.36
N ALA A 74 0.07 -5.14 0.69
CA ALA A 74 -0.17 -3.72 0.44
C ALA A 74 0.85 -2.86 1.21
N ILE A 75 1.13 -3.18 2.47
CA ILE A 75 2.14 -2.47 3.26
C ILE A 75 3.54 -2.71 2.69
N ALA A 76 3.92 -3.96 2.39
CA ALA A 76 5.23 -4.32 1.86
C ALA A 76 5.55 -3.60 0.55
N SER A 77 4.62 -3.58 -0.40
CA SER A 77 4.80 -2.95 -1.71
C SER A 77 4.98 -1.42 -1.63
N VAL A 78 4.28 -0.77 -0.69
CA VAL A 78 4.38 0.67 -0.44
C VAL A 78 5.72 1.04 0.21
N VAL A 79 6.18 0.23 1.16
CA VAL A 79 7.46 0.45 1.85
C VAL A 79 8.63 0.14 0.90
N LEU A 80 8.55 -0.93 0.09
CA LEU A 80 9.48 -1.20 -1.02
C LEU A 80 9.53 -0.05 -2.02
N GLY A 81 8.40 0.61 -2.25
CA GLY A 81 8.30 1.81 -3.07
C GLY A 81 8.91 3.08 -2.47
N GLY A 82 9.51 3.01 -1.27
CA GLY A 82 10.22 4.11 -0.64
C GLY A 82 9.35 5.12 0.09
N ILE A 83 8.14 4.72 0.52
CA ILE A 83 7.36 5.53 1.48
C ILE A 83 7.81 5.20 2.90
N ALA A 84 8.14 6.24 3.67
CA ALA A 84 8.54 6.09 5.06
C ALA A 84 7.36 5.67 5.94
N MET A 85 7.53 4.63 6.76
CA MET A 85 6.51 4.21 7.74
C MET A 85 6.14 5.30 8.75
N SER A 86 7.09 6.19 9.07
CA SER A 86 6.85 7.34 9.98
C SER A 86 5.94 8.42 9.35
N GLY A 87 5.74 8.38 8.03
CA GLY A 87 4.89 9.32 7.31
C GLY A 87 5.60 10.61 6.88
N GLY A 88 4.97 11.36 5.96
CA GLY A 88 5.45 12.68 5.53
C GLY A 88 6.57 12.68 4.49
N ARG A 89 7.15 11.53 4.13
CA ARG A 89 8.17 11.40 3.07
C ARG A 89 7.88 10.20 2.17
N GLY A 90 7.99 10.40 0.87
CA GLY A 90 7.79 9.38 -0.16
C GLY A 90 7.35 9.98 -1.49
N LYS A 91 7.45 9.20 -2.57
CA LYS A 91 6.88 9.54 -3.87
C LYS A 91 5.97 8.42 -4.31
N MET A 92 4.76 8.77 -4.76
CA MET A 92 3.79 7.81 -5.27
C MET A 92 4.27 7.06 -6.53
N LEU A 93 5.21 7.65 -7.27
CA LEU A 93 5.91 6.98 -8.37
C LEU A 93 6.66 5.72 -7.88
N GLY A 94 7.34 5.82 -6.74
CA GLY A 94 8.08 4.69 -6.17
C GLY A 94 7.15 3.55 -5.74
N VAL A 95 5.96 3.86 -5.21
CA VAL A 95 4.93 2.85 -4.87
C VAL A 95 4.49 2.05 -6.08
N LEU A 96 4.35 2.69 -7.24
CA LEU A 96 3.93 2.01 -8.47
C LEU A 96 4.99 0.99 -8.90
N PHE A 97 6.27 1.38 -8.85
CA PHE A 97 7.38 0.46 -9.09
C PHE A 97 7.50 -0.62 -8.00
N GLY A 98 7.22 -0.30 -6.74
CA GLY A 98 7.21 -1.25 -5.62
C GLY A 98 6.13 -2.33 -5.76
N ALA A 99 4.91 -1.93 -6.13
CA ALA A 99 3.80 -2.85 -6.40
C ALA A 99 4.06 -3.72 -7.63
N MET A 100 4.63 -3.16 -8.71
CA MET A 100 5.05 -3.93 -9.88
C MET A 100 6.14 -4.95 -9.52
N SER A 101 7.15 -4.52 -8.76
CA SER A 101 8.24 -5.40 -8.31
C SER A 101 7.71 -6.55 -7.47
N TYR A 102 6.83 -6.26 -6.51
CA TYR A 102 6.16 -7.29 -5.70
C TYR A 102 5.39 -8.29 -6.58
N THR A 103 4.62 -7.81 -7.56
CA THR A 103 3.85 -8.66 -8.48
C THR A 103 4.77 -9.57 -9.31
N ILE A 104 5.90 -9.05 -9.78
CA ILE A 104 6.89 -9.83 -10.55
C ILE A 104 7.50 -10.92 -9.68
N VAL A 105 7.92 -10.59 -8.45
CA VAL A 105 8.48 -11.56 -7.49
C VAL A 105 7.46 -12.66 -7.18
N ASP A 106 6.21 -12.28 -6.93
CA ASP A 106 5.12 -13.24 -6.70
C ASP A 106 4.96 -14.22 -7.87
N LYS A 107 4.89 -13.70 -9.11
CA LYS A 107 4.74 -14.53 -10.30
C LYS A 107 5.94 -15.44 -10.55
N ILE A 108 7.17 -15.00 -10.25
CA ILE A 108 8.37 -15.83 -10.37
C ILE A 108 8.34 -16.99 -9.37
N ILE A 109 7.99 -16.74 -8.10
CA ILE A 109 7.93 -17.79 -7.07
C ILE A 109 6.85 -18.82 -7.42
N VAL A 110 5.70 -18.37 -7.90
CA VAL A 110 4.62 -19.27 -8.35
C VAL A 110 5.05 -20.08 -9.59
N ALA A 111 5.79 -19.48 -10.53
CA ALA A 111 6.32 -20.19 -11.70
C ALA A 111 7.35 -21.27 -11.34
N LEU A 112 8.07 -21.11 -10.23
CA LEU A 112 9.00 -22.10 -9.68
C LEU A 112 8.30 -23.28 -8.97
N LYS A 113 6.96 -23.37 -9.00
CA LYS A 113 6.15 -24.41 -8.35
C LYS A 113 6.41 -24.56 -6.84
N MET A 114 6.77 -23.47 -6.17
CA MET A 114 6.96 -23.49 -4.72
C MET A 114 5.62 -23.54 -3.99
N ASP A 115 5.56 -24.29 -2.90
CA ASP A 115 4.37 -24.43 -2.07
C ASP A 115 3.91 -23.07 -1.51
N SER A 116 2.58 -22.88 -1.42
CA SER A 116 1.94 -21.64 -0.98
C SER A 116 2.39 -21.22 0.43
N LEU A 117 2.70 -22.18 1.32
CA LEU A 117 3.25 -21.89 2.64
C LEU A 117 4.62 -21.21 2.57
N ILE A 118 5.48 -21.69 1.67
CA ILE A 118 6.84 -21.17 1.51
C ILE A 118 6.80 -19.77 0.89
N ASN A 119 5.86 -19.53 -0.03
CA ASN A 119 5.64 -18.22 -0.62
C ASN A 119 5.26 -17.16 0.44
N ASN A 120 4.33 -17.48 1.34
CA ASN A 120 3.96 -16.59 2.46
C ASN A 120 5.14 -16.32 3.41
N ALA A 121 5.95 -17.34 3.73
CA ALA A 121 7.12 -17.19 4.59
C ALA A 121 8.19 -16.27 3.96
N ILE A 122 8.49 -16.46 2.67
CA ILE A 122 9.44 -15.62 1.92
C ILE A 122 8.98 -14.16 1.90
N LYS A 123 7.70 -13.92 1.62
CA LYS A 123 7.14 -12.57 1.61
C LYS A 123 7.21 -11.90 2.98
N GLY A 124 7.01 -12.66 4.05
CA GLY A 124 7.21 -12.19 5.41
C GLY A 124 8.65 -11.76 5.69
N ILE A 125 9.62 -12.56 5.27
CA ILE A 125 11.05 -12.24 5.39
C ILE A 125 11.42 -10.98 4.59
N ILE A 126 10.91 -10.85 3.36
CA ILE A 126 11.12 -9.66 2.53
C ILE A 126 10.60 -8.41 3.24
N LEU A 127 9.41 -8.47 3.83
CA LEU A 127 8.84 -7.34 4.57
C LEU A 127 9.71 -6.95 5.78
N ILE A 128 10.18 -7.93 6.56
CA ILE A 128 11.06 -7.67 7.71
C ILE A 128 12.37 -7.01 7.27
N LEU A 129 13.01 -7.53 6.22
CA LEU A 129 14.25 -6.96 5.68
C LEU A 129 14.06 -5.52 5.22
N VAL A 130 12.97 -5.25 4.50
CA VAL A 130 12.66 -3.92 3.98
C VAL A 130 12.44 -2.92 5.13
N ILE A 131 11.78 -3.33 6.21
CA ILE A 131 11.58 -2.48 7.39
C ILE A 131 12.91 -2.23 8.11
N LEU A 132 13.74 -3.26 8.29
CA LEU A 132 15.05 -3.12 8.96
C LEU A 132 15.98 -2.16 8.24
N VAL A 133 15.91 -2.08 6.90
CA VAL A 133 16.70 -1.12 6.12
C VAL A 133 16.18 0.32 6.27
N GLN A 134 14.90 0.49 6.61
CA GLN A 134 14.24 1.80 6.71
C GLN A 134 14.24 2.42 8.12
N VAL A 135 14.48 1.60 9.16
CA VAL A 135 14.66 2.00 10.56
C VAL A 135 16.04 2.63 10.77
#